data_AF-A0A7J2ZC99-F1
#
_entry.id   AF-A0A7J2ZC99-F1
#
_cell.length_a   1.000
_cell.length_b   1.000
_cell.length_c   1.000
_cell.angle_alpha   90.00
_cell.angle_beta   90.00
_cell.angle_gamma   90.00
#
_symmetry.space_group_name_H-M   'P 1'
#
loop_
_entity.id
_entity.type
_entity.pdbx_description
1 polymer ?
#
loop_
_entity_poly.entity_id
_entity_poly.type
_entity_poly.pdbx_seq_one_letter_code
_entity_poly.pdbx_strand_id
1 'polypeptide(L)'
;DLDPLDEAEAYQALQGLGYSLTEIGRRLGKSRPYVSQRVKLLRLHPKLREAVRSGKLTPDHAHALMRLKDPEQQLALAQEAKRRG
;
A
#
# COMPACT_ATOMS: atom_id res chain seq x y z
N ASP A 1 14.96 2.08 7.44
CA ASP A 1 13.87 2.44 6.52
C ASP A 1 12.54 2.33 7.25
N LEU A 2 11.61 3.24 6.95
CA LEU A 2 10.21 3.06 7.34
C LEU A 2 9.63 1.90 6.53
N ASP A 3 8.75 1.11 7.14
CA ASP A 3 8.01 0.11 6.39
C ASP A 3 7.08 0.82 5.38
N PRO A 4 6.74 0.20 4.23
CA PRO A 4 5.87 0.81 3.23
C PRO A 4 4.51 1.28 3.78
N LEU A 5 4.00 0.67 4.86
CA LEU A 5 2.76 1.08 5.53
C LEU A 5 2.99 2.29 6.43
N ASP A 6 4.09 2.35 7.18
CA ASP A 6 4.45 3.54 7.97
C ASP A 6 4.60 4.78 7.08
N GLU A 7 5.26 4.66 5.91
CA GLU A 7 5.31 5.76 4.93
C GLU A 7 3.91 6.17 4.45
N ALA A 8 3.04 5.18 4.19
CA ALA A 8 1.68 5.44 3.75
C ALA A 8 0.85 6.18 4.79
N GLU A 9 0.98 5.80 6.07
CA GLU A 9 0.33 6.48 7.21
C GLU A 9 0.83 7.91 7.36
N ALA A 10 2.14 8.14 7.23
CA ALA A 10 2.73 9.48 7.24
C ALA A 10 2.20 10.35 6.08
N TYR A 11 2.11 9.80 4.87
CA TYR A 11 1.54 10.53 3.73
C TYR A 11 0.06 10.83 3.93
N GLN A 12 -0.72 9.90 4.47
CA GLN A 12 -2.14 10.12 4.77
C GLN A 12 -2.33 11.22 5.83
N ALA A 13 -1.48 11.26 6.86
CA ALA A 13 -1.48 12.32 7.85
C ALA A 13 -1.21 13.69 7.20
N LEU A 14 -0.21 13.79 6.32
CA LEU A 14 0.07 15.01 5.55
C LEU A 14 -1.10 15.43 4.67
N GLN A 15 -1.82 14.47 4.05
CA GLN A 15 -3.05 14.79 3.31
C GLN A 15 -4.14 15.34 4.22
N GLY A 16 -4.27 14.84 5.46
CA GLY A 16 -5.17 15.38 6.47
C GLY A 16 -4.84 16.82 6.89
N LEU A 17 -3.59 17.24 6.72
CA LEU A 17 -3.14 18.62 6.90
C LEU A 17 -3.32 19.51 5.67
N GLY A 18 -3.92 18.98 4.59
CA GLY A 18 -4.22 19.72 3.36
C GLY A 18 -3.16 19.62 2.27
N TYR A 19 -2.08 18.84 2.46
CA TYR A 19 -1.09 18.65 1.39
C TYR A 19 -1.60 17.72 0.30
N SER A 20 -1.42 18.10 -0.96
CA SER A 20 -1.64 17.21 -2.10
C SER A 20 -0.53 16.16 -2.23
N LEU A 21 -0.84 15.03 -2.87
CA LEU A 21 0.17 13.99 -3.15
C LEU A 21 1.36 14.51 -3.96
N THR A 22 1.11 15.51 -4.83
CA THR A 22 2.16 16.15 -5.63
C THR A 22 3.10 16.95 -4.74
N GLU A 23 2.58 17.72 -3.78
CA GLU A 23 3.39 18.51 -2.85
C GLU A 23 4.18 17.62 -1.90
N ILE A 24 3.57 16.55 -1.39
CA ILE A 24 4.24 15.55 -0.55
C ILE A 24 5.42 14.95 -1.31
N GLY A 25 5.20 14.49 -2.55
CA GLY A 25 6.25 13.93 -3.39
C GLY A 25 7.39 14.93 -3.62
N ARG A 26 7.06 16.16 -4.03
CA ARG A 26 8.04 17.22 -4.25
C ARG A 26 8.89 17.51 -3.00
N ARG A 27 8.25 17.61 -1.83
CA ARG A 27 8.94 17.92 -0.56
C ARG A 27 9.87 16.78 -0.10
N LEU A 28 9.53 15.54 -0.41
CA LEU A 28 10.25 14.36 0.03
C LEU A 28 11.18 13.76 -1.05
N GLY A 29 11.33 14.43 -2.19
CA GLY A 29 12.14 13.91 -3.31
C GLY A 29 11.58 12.62 -3.93
N LYS A 30 10.27 12.41 -3.84
CA LYS A 30 9.57 11.24 -4.39
C LYS A 30 8.63 11.65 -5.53
N SER A 31 8.37 10.73 -6.44
CA SER A 31 7.40 10.97 -7.51
C SER A 31 5.97 10.94 -6.93
N ARG A 32 5.06 11.74 -7.50
CA ARG A 32 3.62 11.66 -7.16
C ARG A 32 3.06 10.23 -7.27
N PRO A 33 3.39 9.43 -8.32
CA PRO A 33 2.98 8.03 -8.39
C PRO A 33 3.49 7.16 -7.22
N TYR A 34 4.71 7.41 -6.72
CA TYR A 34 5.26 6.70 -5.57
C TYR A 34 4.42 6.95 -4.31
N VAL A 35 4.17 8.23 -3.97
CA VAL A 35 3.37 8.63 -2.81
C VAL A 35 1.95 8.07 -2.92
N SER A 36 1.33 8.17 -4.11
CA SER A 36 -0.01 7.64 -4.36
C SER A 36 -0.10 6.13 -4.16
N GLN A 37 0.90 5.37 -4.62
CA GLN A 37 0.96 3.93 -4.44
C GLN A 37 1.08 3.56 -2.97
N ARG A 38 1.94 4.23 -2.20
CA ARG A 38 2.02 4.02 -0.75
C ARG A 38 0.69 4.24 -0.05
N VAL A 39 0.04 5.39 -0.24
CA VAL A 39 -1.26 5.68 0.38
C VAL A 39 -2.32 4.63 0.01
N LYS A 40 -2.30 4.07 -1.21
CA LYS A 40 -3.23 3.03 -1.63
C LYS A 40 -3.10 1.73 -0.83
N LEU A 41 -1.93 1.41 -0.28
CA LEU A 41 -1.73 0.22 0.58
C LEU A 41 -2.65 0.24 1.80
N LEU A 42 -3.03 1.41 2.30
CA LEU A 42 -3.95 1.55 3.44
C LEU A 42 -5.37 1.07 3.12
N ARG A 43 -5.73 0.90 1.83
CA ARG A 43 -7.03 0.40 1.38
C ARG A 43 -7.10 -1.12 1.28
N LEU A 44 -5.99 -1.82 1.51
CA LEU A 44 -5.95 -3.27 1.49
C LEU A 44 -6.68 -3.88 2.69
N HIS A 45 -7.18 -5.10 2.51
CA HIS A 45 -7.68 -5.91 3.62
C HIS A 45 -6.61 -6.01 4.75
N PRO A 46 -6.97 -5.93 6.05
CA PRO A 46 -6.02 -5.92 7.16
C PRO A 46 -4.96 -7.03 7.12
N LYS A 47 -5.36 -8.26 6.77
CA LYS A 47 -4.43 -9.40 6.62
C LYS A 47 -3.39 -9.19 5.53
N LEU A 48 -3.70 -8.45 4.46
CA LEU A 48 -2.76 -8.15 3.38
C LEU A 48 -1.80 -7.03 3.79
N ARG A 49 -2.27 -6.03 4.54
CA ARG A 49 -1.40 -4.99 5.13
C ARG A 49 -0.36 -5.63 6.05
N GLU A 50 -0.78 -6.59 6.88
CA GLU A 50 0.13 -7.35 7.74
C GLU A 50 1.15 -8.15 6.93
N ALA A 51 0.72 -8.80 5.84
CA ALA A 51 1.63 -9.52 4.97
C ALA A 51 2.65 -8.61 4.25
N VAL A 52 2.27 -7.36 3.93
CA VAL A 52 3.22 -6.35 3.40
C VAL A 52 4.19 -5.92 4.48
N ARG A 53 3.70 -5.59 5.68
CA ARG A 53 4.53 -5.19 6.84
C ARG A 53 5.53 -6.28 7.22
N SER A 54 5.12 -7.55 7.17
CA SER A 54 5.99 -8.69 7.45
C SER A 54 6.89 -9.10 6.27
N GLY A 55 6.90 -8.34 5.16
CA GLY A 55 7.70 -8.63 3.95
C GLY A 55 7.27 -9.86 3.16
N LYS A 56 6.14 -10.50 3.49
CA LYS A 56 5.60 -11.68 2.76
C LYS A 56 4.96 -11.28 1.44
N LEU A 57 4.50 -10.04 1.31
CA LEU A 57 4.04 -9.44 0.07
C LEU A 57 4.85 -8.18 -0.21
N THR A 58 5.34 -8.04 -1.43
CA THR A 58 5.89 -6.76 -1.88
C THR A 58 4.74 -5.78 -2.14
N PRO A 59 4.99 -4.46 -2.10
CA PRO A 59 3.98 -3.47 -2.48
C PRO A 59 3.40 -3.68 -3.88
N ASP A 60 4.21 -4.15 -4.83
CA ASP A 60 3.76 -4.42 -6.20
C ASP A 60 2.79 -5.60 -6.26
N HIS A 61 3.07 -6.69 -5.52
CA HIS A 61 2.12 -7.80 -5.36
C HIS A 61 0.81 -7.30 -4.72
N ALA A 62 0.93 -6.46 -3.69
CA ALA A 62 -0.22 -5.91 -3.00
C ALA A 62 -1.08 -5.03 -3.95
N HIS A 63 -0.45 -4.21 -4.80
CA HIS A 63 -1.14 -3.41 -5.81
C HIS A 63 -1.84 -4.24 -6.89
N ALA A 64 -1.25 -5.37 -7.29
CA ALA A 64 -1.92 -6.30 -8.21
C ALA A 64 -3.21 -6.84 -7.59
N LEU A 65 -3.18 -7.20 -6.29
CA LEU A 65 -4.35 -7.68 -5.55
C LEU A 65 -5.44 -6.61 -5.43
N MET A 66 -5.09 -5.32 -5.30
CA MET A 66 -6.07 -4.21 -5.24
C MET A 66 -6.97 -4.09 -6.48
N ARG A 67 -6.62 -4.73 -7.60
CA ARG A 67 -7.50 -4.76 -8.80
C ARG A 67 -8.77 -5.57 -8.56
N LEU A 68 -8.77 -6.45 -7.56
CA LEU A 68 -9.96 -7.17 -7.11
C LEU A 68 -10.75 -6.22 -6.20
N LYS A 69 -11.98 -5.89 -6.63
CA LYS A 69 -12.83 -4.90 -5.93
C LYS A 69 -13.34 -5.40 -4.57
N ASP A 70 -13.33 -6.71 -4.36
CA ASP A 70 -13.82 -7.37 -3.15
C ASP A 70 -12.65 -7.75 -2.22
N PRO A 71 -12.57 -7.19 -1.00
CA PRO A 71 -11.54 -7.52 -0.02
C PRO A 71 -11.44 -9.02 0.34
N GLU A 72 -12.55 -9.76 0.31
CA GLU A 72 -12.54 -11.20 0.56
C GLU A 72 -11.92 -11.96 -0.62
N GLN A 73 -12.18 -11.51 -1.85
CA GLN A 73 -11.51 -12.05 -3.05
C GLN A 73 -10.01 -11.74 -3.05
N GLN A 74 -9.61 -10.56 -2.57
CA GLN A 74 -8.20 -10.22 -2.39
C GLN A 74 -7.50 -11.20 -1.45
N LEU A 75 -8.15 -11.52 -0.32
CA LEU A 75 -7.60 -12.46 0.66
C LEU A 75 -7.52 -13.88 0.11
N ALA A 76 -8.58 -14.37 -0.55
CA ALA A 76 -8.63 -15.70 -1.12
C ALA A 76 -7.52 -15.92 -2.16
N LEU A 77 -7.33 -14.97 -3.08
CA LEU A 77 -6.30 -15.07 -4.11
C LEU A 77 -4.89 -15.00 -3.52
N ALA A 78 -4.66 -14.16 -2.51
CA ALA A 78 -3.37 -14.09 -1.83
C ALA A 78 -3.01 -15.41 -1.12
N GLN A 79 -4.00 -16.10 -0.55
CA GLN A 79 -3.80 -17.43 0.04
C GLN A 79 -3.52 -18.50 -1.02
N GLU A 80 -4.17 -18.43 -2.18
CA GLU A 80 -3.92 -19.35 -3.28
C GLU A 80 -2.53 -19.14 -3.89
N ALA A 81 -2.11 -17.89 -4.10
CA ALA A 81 -0.76 -17.57 -4.56
C ALA A 81 0.32 -18.11 -3.61
N LYS A 82 0.06 -18.08 -2.30
CA LYS A 82 0.97 -18.64 -1.28
C LYS A 82 1.03 -20.18 -1.27
N ARG A 83 0.00 -20.86 -1.78
CA ARG A 83 -0.02 -22.34 -1.88
C ARG A 83 0.65 -22.88 -3.14
N ARG A 84 0.79 -22.04 -4.17
CA ARG A 84 1.36 -22.41 -5.48
C ARG A 84 2.84 -22.03 -5.66
N GLY A 85 3.44 -21.35 -4.68
CA GLY A 85 4.87 -21.08 -4.60
C GLY A 85 5.48 -21.77 -3.38
#